data_AF-B0E0A9-F1
#
_entry.id   AF-B0E0A9-F1
#
_cell.length_a   1.000
_cell.length_b   1.000
_cell.length_c   1.000
_cell.angle_alpha   90.00
_cell.angle_beta   90.00
_cell.angle_gamma   90.00
#
_symmetry.space_group_name_H-M   'P 1'
#
loop_
_entity.id
_entity.type
_entity.pdbx_description
1 polymer ?
#
loop_
_entity_poly.entity_id
_entity_poly.type
_entity_poly.pdbx_seq_one_letter_code
_entity_poly.pdbx_strand_id
1 'polypeptide(L)'
;MKNVHATTKEILSRHPKINFLVMSPGYMTLKGRDETEEAIDHKLALNHYARWTFANGLPPALKRAKEDGEDVKVCSVLGAGKGGEIDVEDLGLKKSFSVAKAALASIS
;
A
#
# COMPACT_ATOMS: atom_id res chain seq x y z
N MET A 1 12.73 -9.60 2.43
CA MET A 1 11.31 -9.83 2.11
C MET A 1 11.01 -11.31 1.83
N LYS A 2 11.51 -12.24 2.66
CA LYS A 2 11.37 -13.69 2.45
C LYS A 2 9.91 -14.13 2.30
N ASN A 3 9.03 -13.61 3.14
CA ASN A 3 7.60 -13.95 3.16
C ASN A 3 6.90 -13.48 1.88
N VAL A 4 7.19 -12.27 1.41
CA VAL A 4 6.60 -11.73 0.17
C VAL A 4 7.00 -12.57 -1.04
N HIS A 5 8.28 -12.97 -1.13
CA HIS A 5 8.73 -13.87 -2.19
C HIS A 5 8.02 -15.23 -2.15
N ALA A 6 7.86 -15.82 -0.96
CA ALA A 6 7.11 -17.07 -0.82
C ALA A 6 5.65 -16.91 -1.27
N THR A 7 4.98 -15.83 -0.85
CA THR A 7 3.60 -15.52 -1.25
C THR A 7 3.48 -15.30 -2.76
N THR A 8 4.42 -14.60 -3.41
CA THR A 8 4.37 -14.42 -4.88
C THR A 8 4.44 -15.76 -5.62
N LYS A 9 5.29 -16.69 -5.16
CA LYS A 9 5.37 -18.05 -5.73
C LYS A 9 4.07 -18.82 -5.55
N GLU A 10 3.48 -18.76 -4.36
CA GLU A 10 2.19 -19.40 -4.08
C GLU A 10 1.08 -18.83 -4.99
N ILE A 11 0.97 -17.51 -5.08
CA ILE A 11 -0.02 -16.83 -5.93
C ILE A 11 0.16 -17.30 -7.38
N LEU A 12 1.38 -17.28 -7.93
CA LEU A 12 1.63 -17.72 -9.29
C LEU A 12 1.29 -19.18 -9.53
N SER A 13 1.45 -20.04 -8.52
CA SER A 13 1.09 -21.47 -8.64
C SER A 13 -0.42 -21.71 -8.72
N ARG A 14 -1.22 -20.84 -8.10
CA ARG A 14 -2.69 -20.96 -8.01
C ARG A 14 -3.42 -20.10 -9.03
N HIS A 15 -2.81 -19.00 -9.42
CA HIS A 15 -3.38 -17.96 -10.27
C HIS A 15 -2.37 -17.63 -11.39
N PRO A 16 -2.41 -18.40 -12.50
CA PRO A 16 -1.50 -18.18 -13.63
C PRO A 16 -1.77 -16.86 -14.38
N LYS A 17 -2.90 -16.20 -14.10
CA LYS A 17 -3.34 -14.96 -14.72
C LYS A 17 -3.87 -13.99 -13.66
N ILE A 18 -3.45 -12.72 -13.75
CA ILE A 18 -3.91 -11.63 -12.86
C ILE A 18 -4.19 -10.40 -13.73
N ASN A 19 -5.39 -9.83 -13.62
CA ASN A 19 -5.77 -8.58 -14.30
C ASN A 19 -5.48 -7.34 -13.45
N PHE A 20 -5.72 -7.43 -12.14
CA PHE A 20 -5.62 -6.30 -11.24
C PHE A 20 -4.75 -6.63 -10.04
N LEU A 21 -3.69 -5.85 -9.86
CA LEU A 21 -2.86 -5.88 -8.65
C LEU A 21 -3.08 -4.58 -7.87
N VAL A 22 -3.81 -4.68 -6.75
CA VAL A 22 -4.06 -3.55 -5.84
C VAL A 22 -3.28 -3.77 -4.55
N MET A 23 -2.35 -2.88 -4.25
CA MET A 23 -1.48 -2.95 -3.07
C MET A 23 -1.85 -1.84 -2.11
N SER A 24 -2.62 -2.17 -1.08
CA SER A 24 -2.99 -1.28 0.03
C SER A 24 -2.29 -1.51 1.39
N PRO A 25 -1.50 -2.57 1.65
CA PRO A 25 -0.99 -2.79 3.00
C PRO A 25 0.00 -1.70 3.38
N GLY A 26 -0.20 -1.14 4.56
CA GLY A 26 0.62 -0.08 5.11
C GLY A 26 0.08 0.40 6.43
N TYR A 27 0.92 1.10 7.19
CA TYR A 27 0.50 1.72 8.44
C TYR A 27 1.30 3.00 8.72
N MET A 28 0.71 3.83 9.57
CA MET A 28 1.34 5.04 10.09
C MET A 28 1.85 4.78 11.50
N THR A 29 3.08 5.23 11.76
CA THR A 29 3.68 5.22 13.11
C THR A 29 4.61 6.43 13.22
N LEU A 30 4.67 6.99 14.43
CA LEU A 30 5.62 8.02 14.85
C LEU A 30 6.73 7.45 15.74
N LYS A 31 6.71 6.13 16.01
CA LYS A 31 7.80 5.46 16.71
C LYS A 31 9.09 5.62 15.90
N GLY A 32 10.22 5.58 16.60
CA GLY A 32 11.53 5.45 15.97
C GLY A 32 11.66 4.12 15.21
N ARG A 33 12.86 3.89 14.67
CA ARG A 33 13.18 2.69 13.91
C ARG A 33 12.82 1.42 14.69
N ASP A 34 12.09 0.52 14.04
CA ASP A 34 11.63 -0.75 14.61
C ASP A 34 11.83 -1.84 13.54
N GLU A 35 12.73 -2.80 13.77
CA GLU A 35 13.21 -3.71 12.72
C GLU A 35 12.54 -5.07 12.72
N THR A 36 12.28 -5.56 11.51
CA THR A 36 11.95 -6.97 11.23
C THR A 36 13.17 -7.88 11.50
N GLU A 37 12.94 -9.20 11.55
CA GLU A 37 14.03 -10.21 11.57
C GLU A 37 15.00 -10.10 10.39
N GLU A 38 14.60 -9.42 9.31
CA GLU A 38 15.42 -9.20 8.12
C GLU A 38 16.24 -7.89 8.19
N ALA A 39 16.32 -7.25 9.37
CA ALA A 39 17.00 -5.96 9.63
C ALA A 39 16.47 -4.77 8.80
N ILE A 40 15.19 -4.85 8.41
CA ILE A 40 14.48 -3.80 7.68
C ILE A 40 13.48 -3.17 8.63
N ASP A 41 13.44 -1.85 8.70
CA ASP A 41 12.41 -1.12 9.45
C ASP A 41 11.00 -1.55 9.02
N HIS A 42 10.12 -1.86 9.97
CA HIS A 42 8.78 -2.40 9.72
C HIS A 42 7.92 -1.48 8.85
N LYS A 43 8.00 -0.16 9.05
CA LYS A 43 7.25 0.80 8.24
C LYS A 43 7.75 0.79 6.80
N LEU A 44 9.07 0.76 6.59
CA LEU A 44 9.65 0.63 5.25
C LEU A 44 9.35 -0.74 4.62
N ALA A 45 9.42 -1.82 5.40
CA ALA A 45 9.11 -3.17 4.97
C ALA A 45 7.69 -3.24 4.40
N LEU A 46 6.69 -2.70 5.10
CA LEU A 46 5.30 -2.78 4.66
C LEU A 46 4.93 -1.72 3.60
N ASN A 47 5.28 -0.45 3.84
CA ASN A 47 4.85 0.65 2.97
C ASN A 47 5.59 0.70 1.64
N HIS A 48 6.80 0.15 1.55
CA HIS A 48 7.65 0.28 0.37
C HIS A 48 8.14 -1.06 -0.17
N TYR A 49 8.94 -1.80 0.61
CA TYR A 49 9.64 -2.97 0.08
C TYR A 49 8.70 -4.12 -0.27
N ALA A 50 7.68 -4.41 0.54
CA ALA A 50 6.70 -5.44 0.21
C ALA A 50 5.95 -5.13 -1.09
N ARG A 51 5.52 -3.88 -1.29
CA ARG A 51 4.82 -3.44 -2.50
C ARG A 51 5.72 -3.56 -3.73
N TRP A 52 6.96 -3.10 -3.62
CA TRP A 52 7.95 -3.25 -4.67
C TRP A 52 8.20 -4.74 -4.99
N THR A 53 8.35 -5.59 -3.98
CA THR A 53 8.56 -7.03 -4.18
C THR A 53 7.36 -7.70 -4.84
N PHE A 54 6.12 -7.37 -4.47
CA PHE A 54 4.92 -7.89 -5.16
C PHE A 54 4.86 -7.44 -6.62
N ALA A 55 5.10 -6.15 -6.90
CA ALA A 55 5.10 -5.60 -8.25
C ALA A 55 6.16 -6.25 -9.16
N ASN A 56 7.29 -6.67 -8.60
CA ASN A 56 8.35 -7.38 -9.33
C ASN A 56 8.17 -8.90 -9.37
N GLY A 57 7.43 -9.49 -8.43
CA GLY A 57 7.22 -10.93 -8.34
C GLY A 57 6.03 -11.45 -9.17
N LEU A 58 4.99 -10.64 -9.36
CA LEU A 58 3.79 -10.99 -10.12
C LEU A 58 3.74 -10.63 -11.63
N PRO A 59 4.77 -9.99 -12.27
CA PRO A 59 4.75 -9.72 -13.71
C PRO A 59 4.42 -10.91 -14.61
N PRO A 60 4.84 -12.16 -14.35
CA PRO A 60 4.50 -13.29 -15.23
C PRO A 60 2.98 -13.46 -15.42
N ALA A 61 2.19 -13.38 -14.34
CA ALA A 61 0.73 -13.54 -14.41
C ALA A 61 0.03 -12.29 -14.98
N LEU A 62 0.56 -11.10 -14.70
CA LEU A 62 0.07 -9.84 -15.30
C LEU A 62 0.31 -9.82 -16.82
N LYS A 63 1.49 -10.27 -17.27
CA LYS A 63 1.82 -10.36 -18.69
C LYS A 63 0.93 -11.37 -19.41
N ARG A 64 0.66 -12.53 -18.80
CA ARG A 64 -0.25 -13.52 -19.37
C ARG A 64 -1.64 -12.92 -19.63
N ALA A 65 -2.20 -12.19 -18.66
CA ALA A 65 -3.48 -11.50 -18.87
C ALA A 65 -3.43 -10.54 -20.06
N LYS A 66 -2.34 -9.79 -20.19
CA LYS A 66 -2.15 -8.86 -21.29
C LYS A 66 -2.03 -9.54 -22.65
N GLU A 67 -1.31 -10.66 -22.71
CA GLU A 67 -1.13 -11.49 -23.91
C GLU A 67 -2.46 -12.09 -24.39
N ASP A 68 -3.35 -12.47 -23.46
CA ASP A 68 -4.71 -12.91 -23.75
C ASP A 68 -5.64 -11.76 -24.22
N GLY A 69 -5.12 -10.53 -24.34
CA GLY A 69 -5.87 -9.36 -24.79
C GLY A 69 -6.69 -8.68 -23.69
N GLU A 70 -6.53 -9.07 -22.44
CA GLU A 70 -7.30 -8.52 -21.32
C GLU A 70 -6.69 -7.20 -20.79
N ASP A 71 -7.50 -6.40 -20.09
CA ASP A 71 -7.00 -5.21 -19.41
C ASP A 71 -6.21 -5.59 -18.15
N VAL A 72 -5.12 -4.84 -17.93
CA VAL A 72 -4.20 -5.08 -16.81
C VAL A 72 -3.87 -3.76 -16.14
N LYS A 73 -4.07 -3.69 -14.83
CA LYS A 73 -3.76 -2.51 -14.01
C LYS A 73 -3.01 -2.90 -12.74
N VAL A 74 -2.05 -2.06 -12.37
CA VAL A 74 -1.33 -2.14 -11.10
C VAL A 74 -1.53 -0.82 -10.36
N CYS A 75 -2.02 -0.89 -9.13
CA CYS A 75 -2.30 0.28 -8.30
C CYS A 75 -1.68 0.10 -6.91
N SER A 76 -0.93 1.11 -6.45
CA SER A 76 -0.46 1.20 -5.06
C SER A 76 -1.26 2.28 -4.36
N VAL A 77 -1.96 1.89 -3.29
CA VAL A 77 -2.78 2.79 -2.47
C VAL A 77 -1.94 3.25 -1.29
N LEU A 78 -1.78 4.56 -1.12
CA LEU A 78 -1.01 5.12 0.00
C LEU A 78 -1.73 4.88 1.34
N GLY A 79 -3.05 5.08 1.37
CA GLY A 79 -3.93 4.75 2.47
C GLY A 79 -5.40 4.81 2.03
N ALA A 80 -6.23 3.91 2.54
CA ALA A 80 -7.68 4.04 2.44
C ALA A 80 -8.08 5.07 3.49
N GLY A 81 -8.27 6.31 3.05
CA GLY A 81 -8.55 7.47 3.90
C GLY A 81 -9.53 7.16 5.03
N LYS A 82 -9.09 7.33 6.27
CA LYS A 82 -9.98 7.45 7.42
C LYS A 82 -9.77 8.86 7.95
N GLY A 83 -10.52 9.80 7.36
CA GLY A 83 -10.51 11.19 7.76
C GLY A 83 -10.88 11.37 9.24
N GLY A 84 -10.64 12.56 9.76
CA GLY A 84 -11.11 12.97 11.09
C GLY A 84 -12.58 13.37 11.06
N GLU A 85 -13.15 13.64 12.25
CA GLU A 85 -14.45 14.32 12.34
C GLU A 85 -14.39 15.68 11.63
N ILE A 86 -15.45 16.00 10.87
CA ILE A 86 -15.54 17.27 10.13
C ILE A 86 -16.07 18.35 11.06
N ASP A 87 -15.27 19.40 11.29
CA ASP A 87 -15.70 20.62 11.97
C ASP A 87 -16.27 21.62 10.94
N VAL A 88 -17.59 21.66 10.82
CA VAL A 88 -18.28 22.52 9.86
C VAL A 88 -18.10 24.02 10.14
N GLU A 89 -17.75 24.40 11.37
CA GLU A 89 -17.54 25.80 11.78
C GLU A 89 -16.09 26.28 11.54
N ASP A 90 -15.20 25.37 11.15
CA ASP A 90 -13.79 25.62 10.85
C ASP A 90 -13.25 24.72 9.73
N LEU A 91 -14.01 24.57 8.63
CA LEU A 91 -13.62 23.77 7.45
C LEU A 91 -12.23 24.13 6.90
N GLY A 92 -11.82 25.39 7.07
CA GLY A 92 -10.51 25.88 6.63
C GLY A 92 -9.39 25.76 7.66
N LEU A 93 -9.63 25.14 8.82
CA LEU A 93 -8.70 25.07 9.96
C LEU A 93 -8.11 26.45 10.35
N LYS A 94 -8.89 27.53 10.24
CA LYS A 94 -8.43 28.89 10.58
C LYS A 94 -8.39 29.14 12.07
N LYS A 95 -9.23 28.47 12.85
CA LYS A 95 -9.36 28.66 14.30
C LYS A 95 -8.63 27.57 15.09
N SER A 96 -8.54 26.37 14.55
CA SER A 96 -8.15 25.17 15.30
C SER A 96 -7.02 24.36 14.67
N PHE A 97 -6.18 25.00 13.85
CA PHE A 97 -5.06 24.36 13.14
C PHE A 97 -4.16 23.52 14.05
N SER A 98 -3.89 22.28 13.63
CA SER A 98 -2.78 21.47 14.11
C SER A 98 -2.34 20.53 12.98
N VAL A 99 -1.09 20.04 13.01
CA VAL A 99 -0.57 19.10 12.02
C VAL A 99 -1.44 17.84 11.94
N ALA A 100 -1.90 17.32 13.08
CA ALA A 100 -2.77 16.15 13.13
C ALA A 100 -4.14 16.41 12.48
N LYS A 101 -4.79 17.55 12.78
CA LYS A 101 -6.07 17.93 12.16
C LYS A 101 -5.94 18.20 10.67
N ALA A 102 -4.89 18.90 10.25
CA ALA A 102 -4.61 19.15 8.84
C ALA A 102 -4.36 17.85 8.06
N ALA A 103 -3.60 16.93 8.63
CA ALA A 103 -3.41 15.60 8.06
C ALA A 103 -4.77 14.90 7.90
N LEU A 104 -5.52 14.72 8.99
CA LEU A 104 -6.83 14.04 8.97
C LEU A 104 -7.85 14.65 7.99
N ALA A 105 -7.85 15.97 7.83
CA ALA A 105 -8.71 16.67 6.85
C ALA A 105 -8.24 16.52 5.40
N SER A 106 -6.97 16.13 5.16
CA SER A 106 -6.39 15.95 3.82
C SER A 106 -6.39 14.50 3.32
N ILE A 107 -6.72 13.55 4.20
CA ILE A 107 -6.83 12.10 3.91
C ILE A 107 -8.27 11.59 4.02
N SER A 108 -9.27 12.48 4.10
CA SER A 108 -10.70 12.17 3.92
C SER A 108 -11.09 12.04 2.46
#